data_AF-J3JK63-F1
#
_entry.id   AF-J3JK63-F1
#
_cell.length_a   1.000
_cell.length_b   1.000
_cell.length_c   1.000
_cell.angle_alpha   90.00
_cell.angle_beta   90.00
_cell.angle_gamma   90.00
#
_symmetry.space_group_name_H-M   'P 1'
#
loop_
_entity.id
_entity.type
_entity.pdbx_description
1 polymer ?
#
loop_
_entity_poly.entity_id
_entity_poly.type
_entity_poly.pdbx_seq_one_letter_code
_entity_poly.pdbx_strand_id
1 'polypeptide(L)'
;MEMRCSVPGDQKVFAGMPATISVDAGSASDTLLIPVTAVEGKVGSGFVWLVPESGDTSKAVKTAVTLGITDGTNIQVTAGLKADQEVLQFVPNKDTRRTGTPDTCEPDNSACYDADGKEIL
;
A
#
# COMPACT_ATOMS: atom_id res chain seq x y z
N MET A 1 -6.98 -2.94 -25.72
CA MET A 1 -7.76 -1.78 -25.30
C MET A 1 -6.81 -0.60 -25.28
N GLU A 2 -7.09 0.45 -26.06
CA GLU A 2 -6.22 1.62 -26.22
C GLU A 2 -6.95 2.84 -25.63
N MET A 3 -6.25 3.65 -24.82
CA MET A 3 -6.76 4.88 -24.23
C MET A 3 -6.09 6.07 -24.90
N ARG A 4 -6.88 7.06 -25.33
CA ARG A 4 -6.40 8.31 -25.92
C ARG A 4 -6.89 9.48 -25.09
N CYS A 5 -5.98 10.29 -24.58
CA CYS A 5 -6.29 11.54 -23.88
C CYS A 5 -5.82 12.72 -24.73
N SER A 6 -6.66 13.72 -24.91
CA SER A 6 -6.25 14.97 -25.56
C SER A 6 -5.49 15.82 -24.57
N VAL A 7 -4.37 16.41 -25.00
CA VAL A 7 -3.64 17.40 -24.20
C VAL A 7 -4.41 18.73 -24.24
N PRO A 8 -4.68 19.38 -23.10
CA PRO A 8 -5.30 20.72 -23.07
C PRO A 8 -4.53 21.71 -23.95
N GLY A 9 -5.26 22.52 -24.73
CA GLY A 9 -4.66 23.38 -25.76
C GLY A 9 -3.81 24.53 -25.23
N ASP A 10 -3.95 24.85 -23.95
CA ASP A 10 -3.15 25.81 -23.19
C ASP A 10 -1.81 25.22 -22.70
N GLN A 11 -1.62 23.90 -22.82
CA GLN A 11 -0.41 23.22 -22.38
C GLN A 11 0.62 23.06 -23.51
N LYS A 12 1.85 23.56 -23.29
CA LYS A 12 2.98 23.35 -24.21
C LYS A 12 3.61 21.99 -23.95
N VAL A 13 3.47 21.08 -24.90
CA VAL A 13 4.10 19.74 -24.87
C VAL A 13 4.95 19.51 -26.11
N PHE A 14 6.00 18.70 -25.97
CA PHE A 14 6.91 18.31 -27.04
C PHE A 14 6.92 16.79 -27.18
N ALA A 15 7.13 16.30 -28.40
CA ALA A 15 7.24 14.87 -28.65
C ALA A 15 8.41 14.26 -27.86
N GLY A 16 8.18 13.11 -27.24
CA GLY A 16 9.18 12.38 -26.44
C GLY A 16 9.25 12.79 -24.97
N MET A 17 8.45 13.76 -24.51
CA MET A 17 8.37 14.09 -23.08
C MET A 17 7.61 12.98 -22.32
N PRO A 18 8.14 12.46 -21.19
CA PRO A 18 7.39 11.52 -20.37
C PRO A 18 6.15 12.20 -19.79
N ALA A 19 5.04 11.47 -19.74
CA ALA A 19 3.79 11.93 -19.15
C ALA A 19 3.25 10.88 -18.16
N THR A 20 2.71 11.34 -17.05
CA THR A 20 2.00 10.50 -16.09
C THR A 20 0.51 10.66 -16.32
N ILE A 21 -0.18 9.55 -16.57
CA ILE A 21 -1.64 9.51 -16.70
C ILE A 21 -2.20 8.85 -15.44
N SER A 22 -3.03 9.58 -14.71
CA SER A 22 -3.81 9.05 -13.61
C SER A 22 -5.25 8.85 -14.07
N VAL A 23 -5.79 7.66 -13.85
CA VAL A 23 -7.17 7.31 -14.22
C VAL A 23 -7.92 6.99 -12.94
N ASP A 24 -8.98 7.74 -12.67
CA ASP A 24 -9.92 7.41 -11.61
C ASP A 24 -10.93 6.40 -12.15
N ALA A 25 -10.90 5.18 -11.62
CA ALA A 25 -11.79 4.09 -12.03
C ALA A 25 -13.13 4.10 -11.30
N GLY A 26 -13.32 5.02 -10.34
CA GLY A 26 -14.49 5.13 -9.50
C GLY A 26 -14.18 5.83 -8.18
N SER A 27 -15.21 6.40 -7.56
CA SER A 27 -15.09 7.06 -6.26
C SER A 27 -16.11 6.47 -5.28
N ALA A 28 -15.74 6.44 -4.00
CA ALA A 28 -16.65 6.11 -2.91
C ALA A 28 -16.52 7.18 -1.80
N SER A 29 -17.64 7.53 -1.19
CA SER A 29 -17.72 8.51 -0.09
C SER A 29 -18.18 7.85 1.19
N ASP A 30 -17.89 8.46 2.34
CA ASP A 30 -18.25 7.95 3.67
C ASP A 30 -17.76 6.50 3.91
N THR A 31 -16.50 6.24 3.56
CA THR A 31 -15.91 4.89 3.57
C THR A 31 -14.91 4.71 4.71
N LEU A 32 -14.81 3.49 5.22
CA LEU A 32 -13.73 3.09 6.11
C LEU A 32 -12.46 2.84 5.29
N LEU A 33 -11.43 3.65 5.51
CA LEU A 33 -10.14 3.57 4.81
C LEU A 33 -9.05 3.05 5.74
N ILE A 34 -8.22 2.16 5.20
CA ILE A 34 -6.98 1.71 5.84
C ILE A 34 -5.82 1.73 4.83
N PRO A 35 -4.56 1.81 5.29
CA PRO A 35 -3.40 1.71 4.40
C PRO A 35 -3.38 0.38 3.64
N VAL A 36 -2.99 0.40 2.37
CA VAL A 36 -2.82 -0.84 1.57
C VAL A 36 -1.79 -1.79 2.18
N THR A 37 -0.84 -1.27 2.96
CA THR A 37 0.20 -2.06 3.67
C THR A 37 -0.36 -2.90 4.82
N ALA A 38 -1.54 -2.55 5.33
CA ALA A 38 -2.21 -3.25 6.43
C ALA A 38 -2.97 -4.50 5.97
N VAL A 39 -3.07 -4.71 4.66
CA VAL A 39 -3.92 -5.74 4.05
C VAL A 39 -3.09 -6.85 3.44
N GLU A 40 -3.35 -8.09 3.87
CA GLU A 40 -2.94 -9.28 3.14
C GLU A 40 -4.12 -9.78 2.30
N GLY A 41 -4.13 -9.51 0.99
CA GLY A 41 -5.28 -9.86 0.17
C GLY A 41 -5.10 -9.66 -1.32
N LYS A 42 -6.21 -9.86 -2.05
CA LYS A 42 -6.35 -9.61 -3.49
C LYS A 42 -7.59 -8.73 -3.73
N VAL A 43 -7.93 -8.47 -4.99
CA VAL A 43 -9.10 -7.68 -5.36
C VAL A 43 -10.38 -8.24 -4.70
N GLY A 44 -11.12 -7.38 -4.00
CA GLY A 44 -12.40 -7.70 -3.39
C GLY A 44 -12.35 -8.35 -2.00
N SER A 45 -11.25 -8.98 -1.60
CA SER A 45 -11.15 -9.65 -0.28
C SER A 45 -9.73 -9.72 0.26
N GLY A 46 -9.61 -9.66 1.59
CA GLY A 46 -8.32 -9.75 2.26
C GLY A 46 -8.44 -10.00 3.75
N PHE A 47 -7.30 -9.90 4.41
CA PHE A 47 -7.16 -10.02 5.85
C PHE A 47 -6.41 -8.82 6.41
N VAL A 48 -6.83 -8.41 7.61
CA VAL A 48 -6.16 -7.40 8.43
C VAL A 48 -5.82 -8.00 9.79
N TRP A 49 -4.95 -7.33 10.54
CA TRP A 49 -4.62 -7.73 11.91
C TRP A 49 -5.22 -6.74 12.89
N LEU A 50 -6.34 -7.12 13.48
CA LEU A 50 -7.09 -6.31 14.43
C LEU A 50 -6.38 -6.29 15.78
N VAL A 51 -6.06 -5.10 16.28
CA VAL A 51 -5.47 -4.91 17.60
C VAL A 51 -6.59 -5.09 18.65
N PRO A 52 -6.38 -5.91 19.69
CA PRO A 52 -7.37 -6.06 20.77
C PRO A 52 -7.51 -4.76 21.58
N GLU A 53 -8.62 -4.59 22.29
CA GLU A 53 -8.91 -3.40 23.12
C GLU A 53 -7.83 -3.10 24.17
N SER A 54 -7.00 -4.11 24.54
CA SER A 54 -5.86 -3.90 25.43
C SER A 54 -4.72 -3.09 24.81
N GLY A 55 -4.77 -2.81 23.50
CA GLY A 55 -3.71 -2.11 22.74
C GLY A 55 -2.46 -2.96 22.49
N ASP A 56 -2.48 -4.24 22.84
CA ASP A 56 -1.32 -5.13 22.72
C ASP A 56 -1.20 -5.65 21.28
N THR A 57 -0.35 -5.00 20.49
CA THR A 57 -0.13 -5.31 19.08
C THR A 57 0.42 -6.72 18.83
N SER A 58 1.07 -7.33 19.82
CA SER A 58 1.56 -8.72 19.73
C SER A 58 0.43 -9.75 19.69
N LYS A 59 -0.77 -9.36 20.14
CA LYS A 59 -1.97 -10.19 20.20
C LYS A 59 -2.96 -9.86 19.08
N ALA A 60 -2.52 -9.16 18.03
CA ALA A 60 -3.38 -8.81 16.93
C ALA A 60 -3.95 -10.07 16.23
N VAL A 61 -5.24 -10.05 15.94
CA VAL A 61 -5.97 -11.21 15.40
C VAL A 61 -6.20 -11.02 13.90
N LYS A 62 -5.87 -12.06 13.11
CA LYS A 62 -6.13 -12.07 11.67
C LYS A 62 -7.65 -12.11 11.41
N THR A 63 -8.18 -11.06 10.80
CA THR A 63 -9.61 -10.85 10.57
C THR A 63 -9.87 -10.71 9.07
N ALA A 64 -10.86 -11.44 8.56
CA ALA A 64 -11.29 -11.36 7.17
C ALA A 64 -12.08 -10.08 6.91
N VAL A 65 -11.81 -9.43 5.78
CA VAL A 65 -12.47 -8.20 5.35
C VAL A 65 -12.86 -8.27 3.87
N THR A 66 -13.91 -7.53 3.52
CA THR A 66 -14.28 -7.26 2.13
C THR A 66 -13.71 -5.91 1.72
N LEU A 67 -13.07 -5.87 0.56
CA LEU A 67 -12.33 -4.70 0.08
C LEU A 67 -13.07 -4.07 -1.10
N GLY A 68 -13.05 -2.74 -1.15
CA GLY A 68 -13.61 -1.93 -2.22
C GLY A 68 -12.53 -1.33 -3.11
N ILE A 69 -12.72 -0.06 -3.46
CA ILE A 69 -11.79 0.69 -4.29
C ILE A 69 -10.52 1.08 -3.53
N THR A 70 -9.42 1.22 -4.25
CA THR A 70 -8.14 1.69 -3.73
C THR A 70 -7.63 2.85 -4.58
N ASP A 71 -7.04 3.84 -3.93
CA ASP A 71 -6.35 4.96 -4.57
C ASP A 71 -4.82 4.69 -4.70
N GLY A 72 -4.37 3.48 -4.37
CA GLY A 72 -2.96 3.08 -4.35
C GLY A 72 -2.24 3.33 -3.02
N THR A 73 -2.80 4.14 -2.12
CA THR A 73 -2.26 4.41 -0.77
C THR A 73 -3.16 3.81 0.30
N ASN A 74 -4.47 4.02 0.17
CA ASN A 74 -5.51 3.49 1.03
C ASN A 74 -6.43 2.57 0.23
N ILE A 75 -7.12 1.71 0.95
CA ILE A 75 -8.15 0.83 0.41
C ILE A 75 -9.40 0.91 1.28
N GLN A 76 -10.53 0.94 0.60
CA GLN A 76 -11.85 0.88 1.22
C GLN A 76 -12.09 -0.50 1.83
N VAL A 77 -12.57 -0.55 3.07
CA VAL A 77 -13.14 -1.74 3.69
C VAL A 77 -14.67 -1.62 3.68
N THR A 78 -15.35 -2.55 3.04
CA THR A 78 -16.81 -2.57 2.92
C THR A 78 -17.49 -3.48 3.92
N ALA A 79 -16.76 -4.47 4.48
CA ALA A 79 -17.25 -5.35 5.55
C ALA A 79 -16.10 -5.97 6.34
N GLY A 80 -16.39 -6.42 7.56
CA GLY A 80 -15.44 -7.15 8.42
C GLY A 80 -14.63 -6.28 9.38
N LEU A 81 -14.80 -4.95 9.33
CA LEU A 81 -14.16 -3.99 10.23
C LEU A 81 -15.13 -2.87 10.59
N LYS A 82 -15.01 -2.33 11.81
CA LYS A 82 -15.76 -1.16 12.29
C LYS A 82 -14.84 0.06 12.37
N ALA A 83 -15.43 1.26 12.41
CA ALA A 83 -14.67 2.52 12.38
C ALA A 83 -13.88 2.82 13.67
N ASP A 84 -14.24 2.20 14.79
CA ASP A 84 -13.62 2.35 16.10
C ASP A 84 -12.49 1.34 16.36
N GLN A 85 -12.16 0.52 15.36
CA GLN A 85 -11.22 -0.59 15.49
C GLN A 85 -9.84 -0.25 14.91
N GLU A 86 -8.79 -0.61 15.65
CA GLU A 86 -7.40 -0.41 15.23
C GLU A 86 -6.83 -1.66 14.54
N VAL A 87 -6.05 -1.44 13.49
CA VAL A 87 -5.34 -2.52 12.76
C VAL A 87 -3.86 -2.22 12.70
N LEU A 88 -3.04 -3.27 12.58
CA LEU A 88 -1.62 -3.08 12.32
C LEU A 88 -1.40 -2.44 10.94
N GLN A 89 -0.53 -1.44 10.88
CA GLN A 89 -0.19 -0.75 9.63
C GLN A 89 0.52 -1.67 8.62
N PHE A 90 1.18 -2.73 9.10
CA PHE A 90 1.91 -3.69 8.28
C PHE A 90 1.48 -5.11 8.64
N VAL A 91 1.37 -5.95 7.62
CA VAL A 91 1.14 -7.38 7.79
C VAL A 91 2.31 -7.99 8.58
N PRO A 92 2.06 -8.68 9.70
CA PRO A 92 3.10 -9.37 10.46
C PRO A 92 3.82 -10.44 9.64
N ASN A 93 5.11 -10.62 9.87
CA ASN A 93 5.95 -11.63 9.22
C ASN A 93 6.02 -11.53 7.69
N LYS A 94 5.53 -10.44 7.09
CA LYS A 94 5.92 -10.02 5.75
C LYS A 94 7.13 -9.10 5.93
N ASP A 95 8.30 -9.60 5.54
CA ASP A 95 9.52 -8.80 5.55
C ASP A 95 9.30 -7.55 4.71
N THR A 96 9.14 -6.42 5.40
CA THR A 96 9.12 -5.08 4.80
C THR A 96 10.50 -4.45 4.83
N ARG A 97 11.47 -5.09 5.52
CA ARG A 97 12.88 -4.73 5.48
C ARG A 97 13.50 -5.33 4.24
N ARG A 98 14.22 -4.51 3.46
CA ARG A 98 15.03 -5.04 2.38
C ARG A 98 16.17 -5.84 2.99
N THR A 99 16.40 -7.03 2.44
CA THR A 99 17.57 -7.84 2.73
C THR A 99 18.44 -7.86 1.49
N GLY A 100 19.73 -7.60 1.65
CA GLY A 100 20.70 -7.54 0.56
C GLY A 100 21.98 -8.29 0.89
N THR A 101 22.97 -8.14 0.01
CA THR A 101 24.27 -8.78 0.24
C THR A 101 24.96 -8.10 1.43
N PRO A 102 25.48 -8.86 2.42
CA PRO A 102 26.14 -8.28 3.59
C PRO A 102 27.26 -7.30 3.23
N ASP A 103 27.37 -6.21 3.97
CA ASP A 103 28.38 -5.16 3.80
C ASP A 103 28.43 -4.55 2.39
N THR A 104 27.27 -4.44 1.73
CA THR A 104 27.15 -3.82 0.40
C THR A 104 26.08 -2.73 0.35
N CYS A 105 26.17 -1.90 -0.69
CA CYS A 105 25.11 -0.98 -1.08
C CYS A 105 24.63 -1.32 -2.49
N GLU A 106 23.34 -1.11 -2.75
CA GLU A 106 22.78 -1.22 -4.10
C GLU A 106 23.51 -0.24 -5.06
N PRO A 107 23.66 -0.57 -6.35
CA PRO A 107 24.40 0.27 -7.31
C PRO A 107 23.80 1.68 -7.50
N ASP A 108 22.51 1.83 -7.22
CA ASP A 108 21.78 3.10 -7.28
C ASP A 108 21.76 3.85 -5.93
N ASN A 109 22.46 3.34 -4.92
CA ASN A 109 22.51 3.87 -3.56
C ASN A 109 21.14 3.94 -2.86
N SER A 110 20.15 3.16 -3.32
CA SER A 110 18.80 3.15 -2.74
C SER A 110 18.71 2.48 -1.36
N ALA A 111 19.69 1.63 -1.02
CA ALA A 111 19.83 0.97 0.27
C ALA A 111 21.28 0.51 0.48
N CYS A 112 21.71 0.46 1.74
CA CYS A 112 22.93 -0.19 2.17
C CYS A 112 22.59 -1.24 3.23
N TYR A 113 23.38 -2.32 3.31
CA TYR A 113 23.11 -3.47 4.17
C TYR A 113 24.29 -3.74 5.12
N ASP A 114 23.98 -4.09 6.36
CA ASP A 114 24.97 -4.46 7.38
C ASP A 114 25.55 -5.87 7.17
N ALA A 115 26.40 -6.32 8.09
CA ALA A 115 27.00 -7.65 8.08
C ALA A 115 25.98 -8.80 8.18
N ASP A 116 24.76 -8.52 8.63
CA ASP A 116 23.64 -9.48 8.66
C ASP A 116 22.77 -9.38 7.40
N GLY A 117 23.15 -8.56 6.42
CA GLY A 117 22.40 -8.33 5.18
C GLY A 117 21.14 -7.50 5.37
N LYS A 118 21.03 -6.79 6.50
CA LYS A 118 19.85 -6.00 6.86
C LYS A 118 20.06 -4.53 6.50
N GLU A 119 19.02 -3.92 5.92
CA GLU A 119 19.08 -2.52 5.51
C GLU A 119 19.43 -1.60 6.69
N ILE A 120 20.48 -0.81 6.49
CA ILE A 120 20.98 0.23 7.37
C ILE A 120 20.27 1.53 6.96
N LEU A 121 19.48 2.09 7.88
CA LEU A 121 18.81 3.39 7.73
C LEU A 121 19.75 4.55 8.08
#